data_AF-R9ME02-F1
#
_entry.id   AF-R9ME02-F1
#
_cell.length_a   1.000
_cell.length_b   1.000
_cell.length_c   1.000
_cell.angle_alpha   90.00
_cell.angle_beta   90.00
_cell.angle_gamma   90.00
#
_symmetry.space_group_name_H-M   'P 1'
#
loop_
_entity.id
_entity.type
_entity.pdbx_description
1 polymer ?
#
loop_
_entity_poly.entity_id
_entity_poly.type
_entity_poly.pdbx_seq_one_letter_code
_entity_poly.pdbx_strand_id
1 'polypeptide(L)'
;MSEFSKEQLLFLKEQKKQQRIVKISRILILLSFLFLWEFSANVGWIDSFIFCSPSKIALCFWGMVLDKSIFLHIGVTLYETIISFVLVIIVSIFIAVCLWFSKKLSEILDPYLVVLNSLPKSALAPLLIVWLGANKLTIITAGMSVAIFGSILSLYSSFVTVDPGKIKLIYTLQGSRLQALIKVVLPHSLPSIISNMKVNIGLCLVGVIIGEFLAARNGLGYLIIYSSQVFSCGGILLL
;
A
#
# COMPACT_ATOMS: atom_id res chain seq x y z
N MET A 1 -11.79 -45.05 11.57
CA MET A 1 -12.46 -44.16 10.59
C MET A 1 -13.73 -43.66 11.24
N SER A 2 -13.74 -42.42 11.75
CA SER A 2 -14.90 -41.86 12.45
C SER A 2 -16.03 -41.59 11.46
N GLU A 3 -17.13 -42.34 11.56
CA GLU A 3 -18.36 -42.08 10.83
C GLU A 3 -18.92 -40.71 11.24
N PHE A 4 -18.96 -39.78 10.31
CA PHE A 4 -19.56 -38.46 10.52
C PHE A 4 -21.06 -38.62 10.80
N SER A 5 -21.54 -38.04 11.90
CA SER A 5 -22.97 -38.05 12.26
C SER A 5 -23.80 -37.34 11.18
N LYS A 6 -25.04 -37.78 10.94
CA LYS A 6 -25.95 -37.20 9.92
C LYS A 6 -26.11 -35.68 10.07
N GLU A 7 -26.06 -35.16 11.29
CA GLU A 7 -26.12 -33.73 11.56
C GLU A 7 -24.87 -32.97 11.12
N GLN A 8 -23.68 -33.56 11.22
CA GLN A 8 -22.44 -32.97 10.72
C GLN A 8 -22.45 -32.89 9.19
N LEU A 9 -23.03 -33.90 8.51
CA LEU A 9 -23.19 -33.89 7.05
C LEU A 9 -24.20 -32.83 6.59
N LEU A 10 -25.27 -32.58 7.35
CA LEU A 10 -26.23 -31.51 7.07
C LEU A 10 -25.61 -30.13 7.28
N PHE A 11 -24.88 -29.91 8.38
CA PHE A 11 -24.15 -28.66 8.65
C PHE A 11 -23.12 -28.34 7.56
N LEU A 12 -22.33 -29.33 7.12
CA LEU A 12 -21.36 -29.15 6.03
C LEU A 12 -22.03 -28.85 4.67
N LYS A 13 -23.23 -29.39 4.41
CA LYS A 13 -24.01 -29.07 3.20
C LYS A 13 -24.56 -27.64 3.23
N GLU A 14 -25.07 -27.18 4.37
CA GLU A 14 -25.52 -25.79 4.53
C GLU A 14 -24.37 -24.80 4.39
N GLN A 15 -23.21 -25.09 4.99
CA GLN A 15 -22.02 -24.25 4.88
C GLN A 15 -21.50 -24.17 3.43
N LYS A 16 -21.47 -25.29 2.69
CA LYS A 16 -21.11 -25.30 1.25
C LYS A 16 -22.14 -24.56 0.39
N LYS A 17 -23.43 -24.64 0.72
CA LYS A 17 -24.50 -23.89 0.03
C LYS A 17 -24.33 -22.39 0.25
N GLN A 18 -24.08 -21.95 1.48
CA GLN A 18 -23.80 -20.55 1.82
C GLN A 18 -22.55 -20.04 1.09
N GLN A 19 -21.44 -20.80 1.10
CA GLN A 19 -20.23 -20.41 0.37
C GLN A 19 -20.44 -20.31 -1.14
N ARG A 20 -21.25 -21.19 -1.74
CA ARG A 20 -21.62 -21.12 -3.17
C ARG A 20 -22.49 -19.91 -3.47
N ILE A 21 -23.50 -19.63 -2.64
CA ILE A 21 -24.35 -18.44 -2.77
C ILE A 21 -23.49 -17.18 -2.70
N VAL A 22 -22.60 -17.06 -1.72
CA VAL A 22 -21.71 -15.90 -1.58
C VAL A 22 -20.79 -15.74 -2.80
N LYS A 23 -20.21 -16.83 -3.32
CA LYS A 23 -19.37 -16.77 -4.52
C LYS A 23 -20.18 -16.35 -5.76
N ILE A 24 -21.37 -16.92 -5.95
CA ILE A 24 -22.24 -16.61 -7.08
C ILE A 24 -22.73 -15.16 -7.00
N SER A 25 -23.19 -14.70 -5.83
CA SER A 25 -23.61 -13.32 -5.62
C SER A 25 -22.47 -12.33 -5.88
N ARG A 26 -21.23 -12.62 -5.46
CA ARG A 26 -20.06 -11.78 -5.77
C ARG A 26 -19.81 -11.67 -7.28
N ILE A 27 -19.87 -12.79 -8.00
CA ILE A 27 -19.69 -12.81 -9.46
C ILE A 27 -20.83 -12.06 -10.15
N LEU A 28 -22.07 -12.26 -9.70
CA LEU A 28 -23.25 -11.66 -10.31
C LEU A 28 -23.32 -10.15 -10.10
N ILE A 29 -22.91 -9.66 -8.92
CA ILE A 29 -22.75 -8.21 -8.66
C ILE A 29 -21.70 -7.61 -9.61
N LEU A 30 -20.55 -8.27 -9.77
CA LEU A 30 -19.47 -7.79 -10.63
C LEU A 30 -19.87 -7.77 -12.11
N LEU A 31 -20.53 -8.84 -12.58
CA LEU A 31 -21.04 -8.92 -13.96
C LEU A 31 -22.14 -7.88 -14.22
N SER A 32 -23.06 -7.70 -13.27
CA SER A 32 -24.11 -6.68 -13.39
C SER A 32 -23.51 -5.29 -13.50
N PHE A 33 -22.52 -4.96 -12.65
CA PHE A 33 -21.80 -3.69 -12.70
C PHE A 33 -21.11 -3.46 -14.05
N LEU A 34 -20.37 -4.44 -14.56
CA LEU A 34 -19.71 -4.36 -15.86
C LEU A 34 -20.71 -4.18 -17.01
N PHE A 35 -21.82 -4.93 -16.97
CA PHE A 35 -22.86 -4.83 -17.99
C PHE A 35 -23.56 -3.47 -17.97
N LEU A 36 -23.91 -2.96 -16.79
CA LEU A 36 -24.49 -1.62 -16.62
C LEU A 36 -23.56 -0.53 -17.12
N TRP A 37 -22.26 -0.67 -16.89
CA TRP A 37 -21.26 0.30 -17.35
C TRP A 37 -21.07 0.27 -18.87
N GLU A 38 -20.93 -0.93 -19.46
CA GLU A 38 -20.81 -1.07 -20.91
C GLU A 38 -22.09 -0.62 -21.64
N PHE A 39 -23.25 -0.95 -21.08
CA PHE A 39 -24.53 -0.49 -21.62
C PHE A 39 -24.66 1.04 -21.53
N SER A 40 -24.31 1.65 -20.40
CA SER A 40 -24.36 3.11 -20.23
C SER A 40 -23.38 3.86 -21.14
N ALA A 41 -22.21 3.28 -21.40
CA ALA A 41 -21.21 3.83 -22.31
C ALA A 41 -21.60 3.67 -23.79
N ASN A 42 -22.26 2.57 -24.17
CA ASN A 42 -22.69 2.30 -25.55
C ASN A 42 -23.99 3.04 -25.94
N VAL A 43 -24.90 3.25 -24.99
CA VAL A 43 -26.18 3.97 -25.21
C VAL A 43 -25.98 5.49 -25.26
N GLY A 44 -24.79 5.99 -24.92
CA GLY A 44 -24.46 7.43 -24.99
C GLY A 44 -25.02 8.26 -23.82
N TRP A 45 -25.47 7.62 -22.74
CA TRP A 45 -25.80 8.31 -21.48
C TRP A 45 -24.56 8.89 -20.81
N ILE A 46 -23.40 8.28 -21.07
CA ILE A 46 -22.09 8.73 -20.63
C ILE A 46 -21.25 8.92 -21.88
N ASP A 47 -20.57 10.06 -21.99
CA ASP A 47 -19.74 10.36 -23.15
C ASP A 47 -18.63 9.33 -23.30
N SER A 48 -18.75 8.47 -24.31
CA SER A 48 -17.83 7.35 -24.59
C SER A 48 -16.41 7.84 -24.91
N PHE A 49 -16.24 9.13 -25.18
CA PHE A 49 -14.93 9.79 -25.32
C PHE A 49 -14.25 9.99 -23.96
N ILE A 50 -15.01 10.35 -22.92
CA ILE A 50 -14.48 10.66 -21.58
C ILE A 50 -14.38 9.39 -20.73
N PHE A 51 -15.35 8.48 -20.80
CA PHE A 51 -15.41 7.33 -19.89
C PHE A 51 -14.80 6.04 -20.42
N CYS A 52 -14.54 5.93 -21.73
CA CYS A 52 -14.11 4.72 -22.45
C CYS A 52 -14.97 3.46 -22.16
N SER A 53 -15.27 2.69 -23.20
CA SER A 53 -15.94 1.39 -22.98
C SER A 53 -14.94 0.35 -22.43
N PRO A 54 -15.37 -0.60 -21.57
CA PRO A 54 -14.54 -1.71 -21.10
C PRO A 54 -13.81 -2.46 -22.24
N SER A 55 -14.48 -2.60 -23.37
CA SER A 55 -13.93 -3.17 -24.61
C SER A 55 -12.76 -2.38 -25.20
N LYS A 56 -12.78 -1.04 -25.16
CA LYS A 56 -11.65 -0.19 -25.62
C LYS A 56 -10.46 -0.26 -24.69
N ILE A 57 -10.70 -0.37 -23.38
CA ILE A 57 -9.64 -0.61 -22.38
C ILE A 57 -8.96 -1.95 -22.69
N ALA A 58 -9.73 -3.02 -22.89
CA ALA A 58 -9.17 -4.34 -23.21
C ALA A 58 -8.33 -4.35 -24.50
N LEU A 59 -8.76 -3.66 -25.56
CA LEU A 59 -7.99 -3.54 -26.80
C LEU A 59 -6.69 -2.74 -26.61
N CYS A 60 -6.73 -1.66 -25.83
CA CYS A 60 -5.54 -0.88 -25.49
C CYS A 60 -4.53 -1.73 -24.71
N PHE A 61 -4.99 -2.50 -23.70
CA PHE A 61 -4.14 -3.44 -22.97
C PHE A 61 -3.49 -4.44 -23.92
N TRP A 62 -4.28 -5.03 -24.83
CA TRP A 62 -3.80 -6.04 -25.76
C TRP A 62 -2.71 -5.49 -26.68
N GLY A 63 -2.88 -4.27 -27.20
CA GLY A 63 -1.86 -3.58 -27.99
C GLY A 63 -0.56 -3.35 -27.19
N MET A 64 -0.67 -2.85 -25.96
CA MET A 64 0.50 -2.59 -25.11
C MET A 64 1.22 -3.88 -24.66
N VAL A 65 0.49 -4.98 -24.52
CA VAL A 65 1.06 -6.30 -24.24
C VAL A 65 1.84 -6.84 -25.45
N LEU A 66 1.32 -6.66 -26.67
CA LEU A 66 1.99 -7.07 -27.91
C LEU A 66 3.31 -6.30 -28.10
N ASP A 67 3.31 -5.00 -27.83
CA ASP A 67 4.50 -4.13 -27.97
C ASP A 67 5.49 -4.25 -26.80
N LYS A 68 5.15 -5.02 -25.76
CA LYS A 68 5.91 -5.22 -24.51
C LYS A 68 6.24 -3.94 -23.72
N SER A 69 5.76 -2.78 -24.15
CA SER A 69 5.99 -1.49 -23.50
C SER A 69 5.44 -1.46 -22.08
N ILE A 70 4.30 -2.13 -21.84
CA ILE A 70 3.66 -2.18 -20.52
C ILE A 70 4.55 -2.84 -19.47
N PHE A 71 5.32 -3.88 -19.84
CA PHE A 71 6.19 -4.58 -18.90
C PHE A 71 7.38 -3.72 -18.46
N LEU A 72 7.88 -2.84 -19.34
CA LEU A 72 8.90 -1.86 -18.97
C LEU A 72 8.37 -0.86 -17.95
N HIS A 73 7.17 -0.30 -18.19
CA HIS A 73 6.56 0.66 -17.28
C HIS A 73 6.19 0.04 -15.92
N ILE A 74 5.60 -1.17 -15.93
CA ILE A 74 5.36 -1.95 -14.69
C ILE A 74 6.66 -2.20 -13.95
N GLY A 75 7.72 -2.61 -14.66
CA GLY A 75 9.02 -2.91 -14.06
C GLY A 75 9.65 -1.70 -13.38
N VAL A 76 9.56 -0.51 -13.98
CA VAL A 76 10.05 0.74 -13.39
C VAL A 76 9.29 1.08 -12.11
N THR A 77 7.95 1.06 -12.15
CA THR A 77 7.13 1.37 -10.97
C THR A 77 7.34 0.38 -9.84
N LEU A 78 7.43 -0.92 -10.16
CA LEU A 78 7.74 -1.95 -9.17
C LEU A 78 9.12 -1.74 -8.55
N TYR A 79 10.13 -1.43 -9.35
CA TYR A 79 11.48 -1.15 -8.86
C TYR A 79 11.49 0.03 -7.89
N GLU A 80 10.88 1.15 -8.27
CA GLU A 80 10.81 2.36 -7.44
C GLU A 80 9.98 2.11 -6.16
N THR A 81 8.91 1.33 -6.26
CA THR A 81 8.08 0.92 -5.11
C THR A 81 8.85 0.04 -4.14
N ILE A 82 9.58 -0.96 -4.62
CA ILE A 82 10.36 -1.88 -3.77
C ILE A 82 11.47 -1.12 -3.03
N ILE A 83 12.18 -0.23 -3.71
CA ILE A 83 13.23 0.58 -3.06
C ILE A 83 12.62 1.50 -2.00
N SER A 84 11.54 2.20 -2.34
CA SER A 84 10.83 3.08 -1.39
C SER A 84 10.38 2.29 -0.16
N PHE A 85 9.80 1.10 -0.38
CA PHE A 85 9.34 0.21 0.68
C PHE A 85 10.46 -0.25 1.61
N VAL A 86 11.58 -0.70 1.06
CA VAL A 86 12.75 -1.15 1.83
C VAL A 86 13.31 0.01 2.66
N LEU A 87 13.45 1.19 2.06
CA LEU A 87 13.92 2.38 2.76
C LEU A 87 12.96 2.80 3.88
N VAL A 88 11.65 2.79 3.64
CA VAL A 88 10.64 3.08 4.65
C VAL A 88 10.77 2.15 5.85
N ILE A 89 10.89 0.84 5.63
CA ILE A 89 11.02 -0.14 6.71
C ILE A 89 12.29 0.09 7.53
N ILE A 90 13.42 0.24 6.87
CA ILE A 90 14.71 0.40 7.55
C ILE A 90 14.69 1.68 8.38
N VAL A 91 14.28 2.80 7.78
CA VAL A 91 14.29 4.11 8.44
C VAL A 91 13.23 4.17 9.54
N SER A 92 12.03 3.62 9.33
CA SER A 92 10.97 3.67 10.34
C SER A 92 11.29 2.80 11.56
N ILE A 93 11.83 1.59 11.36
CA ILE A 93 12.29 0.73 12.46
C ILE A 93 13.43 1.42 13.21
N PHE A 94 14.41 1.96 12.50
CA PHE A 94 15.54 2.65 13.11
C PHE A 94 15.08 3.82 13.99
N ILE A 95 14.24 4.71 13.45
CA ILE A 95 13.71 5.85 14.19
C ILE A 95 12.85 5.38 15.36
N ALA A 96 11.94 4.42 15.17
CA ALA A 96 11.10 3.90 16.25
C ALA A 96 11.92 3.29 17.39
N VAL A 97 13.01 2.59 17.08
CA VAL A 97 13.96 2.08 18.08
C VAL A 97 14.64 3.24 18.82
N CYS A 98 15.11 4.27 18.11
CA CYS A 98 15.70 5.46 18.74
C CYS A 98 14.73 6.18 19.70
N LEU A 99 13.47 6.34 19.29
CA LEU A 99 12.41 6.93 20.11
C LEU A 99 12.13 6.08 21.36
N TRP A 100 12.12 4.75 21.21
CA TRP A 100 11.91 3.84 22.34
C TRP A 100 13.08 3.86 23.34
N PHE A 101 14.33 3.98 22.86
CA PHE A 101 15.50 4.06 23.74
C PHE A 101 15.56 5.35 24.56
N SER A 102 15.11 6.47 23.99
CA SER A 102 15.21 7.80 24.59
C SER A 102 13.84 8.44 24.79
N LYS A 103 13.35 8.36 26.03
CA LYS A 103 12.07 8.98 26.42
C LYS A 103 12.02 10.48 26.14
N LYS A 104 13.13 11.20 26.39
CA LYS A 104 13.25 12.63 26.04
C LYS A 104 13.10 12.88 24.55
N LEU A 105 13.74 12.05 23.72
CA LEU A 105 13.66 12.20 22.27
C LEU A 105 12.24 11.93 21.77
N SER A 106 11.55 10.93 22.34
CA SER A 106 10.13 10.72 22.07
C SER A 106 9.29 11.92 22.44
N GLU A 107 9.40 12.45 23.67
CA GLU A 107 8.58 13.59 24.11
C GLU A 107 8.79 14.85 23.25
N ILE A 108 10.02 15.07 22.75
CA ILE A 108 10.33 16.18 21.84
C ILE A 108 9.76 15.94 20.44
N LEU A 109 9.94 14.75 19.86
CA LEU A 109 9.58 14.47 18.47
C LEU A 109 8.11 14.10 18.25
N ASP A 110 7.41 13.62 19.29
CA ASP A 110 6.01 13.19 19.20
C ASP A 110 5.09 14.24 18.54
N PRO A 111 5.06 15.51 18.97
CA PRO A 111 4.20 16.51 18.33
C PRO A 111 4.56 16.74 16.85
N TYR A 112 5.85 16.71 16.49
CA TYR A 112 6.28 16.90 15.11
C TYR A 112 5.90 15.71 14.22
N LEU A 113 6.05 14.47 14.72
CA LEU A 113 5.69 13.27 13.98
C LEU A 113 4.18 13.19 13.73
N VAL A 114 3.37 13.59 14.71
CA VAL A 114 1.91 13.66 14.58
C VAL A 114 1.50 14.71 13.55
N VAL A 115 2.09 15.92 13.60
CA VAL A 115 1.83 16.97 12.61
C VAL A 115 2.23 16.52 11.20
N LEU A 116 3.42 15.96 11.02
CA LEU A 116 3.90 15.47 9.73
C LEU A 116 3.03 14.35 9.16
N ASN A 117 2.50 13.46 10.01
CA ASN A 117 1.55 12.44 9.57
C ASN A 117 0.17 13.02 9.18
N SER A 118 -0.20 14.15 9.79
CA SER A 118 -1.48 14.84 9.52
C SER A 118 -1.44 15.71 8.27
N LEU A 119 -0.25 16.01 7.73
CA LEU A 119 -0.13 16.76 6.48
C LEU A 119 -0.72 15.98 5.30
N PRO A 120 -1.32 16.68 4.32
CA PRO A 120 -1.75 16.07 3.08
C PRO A 120 -0.52 15.53 2.34
N LYS A 121 -0.32 14.21 2.39
CA LYS A 121 0.85 13.52 1.82
C LYS A 121 1.00 13.78 0.32
N SER A 122 -0.11 13.99 -0.39
CA SER A 122 -0.13 14.37 -1.80
C SER A 122 0.55 15.72 -2.09
N ALA A 123 0.56 16.65 -1.13
CA ALA A 123 1.17 17.97 -1.30
C ALA A 123 2.70 17.94 -1.17
N LEU A 124 3.28 16.88 -0.58
CA LEU A 124 4.73 16.74 -0.44
C LEU A 124 5.40 16.40 -1.78
N ALA A 125 4.73 15.65 -2.66
CA ALA A 125 5.30 15.23 -3.94
C ALA A 125 5.70 16.42 -4.84
N PRO A 126 4.84 17.44 -5.11
CA PRO A 126 5.25 18.62 -5.87
C PRO A 126 6.43 19.37 -5.25
N LEU A 127 6.44 19.52 -3.91
CA LEU A 127 7.50 20.24 -3.20
C LEU A 127 8.85 19.52 -3.33
N LEU A 128 8.86 18.20 -3.21
CA LEU A 128 10.07 17.38 -3.42
C LEU A 128 10.60 17.52 -4.85
N ILE A 129 9.74 17.68 -5.84
CA ILE A 129 10.14 17.88 -7.25
C ILE A 129 10.76 19.25 -7.47
N VAL A 130 10.25 20.29 -6.84
CA VAL A 130 10.86 21.62 -6.90
C VAL A 130 12.26 21.62 -6.26
N TRP A 131 12.46 20.85 -5.19
CA TRP A 131 13.74 20.82 -4.46
C TRP A 131 14.79 19.88 -5.07
N LEU A 132 14.39 18.65 -5.40
CA LEU A 132 15.30 17.58 -5.85
C LEU A 132 15.35 17.44 -7.38
N GLY A 133 14.47 18.15 -8.08
CA GLY A 133 14.29 18.05 -9.52
C GLY A 133 13.50 16.80 -9.96
N ALA A 134 13.29 16.68 -11.27
CA ALA A 134 12.57 15.56 -11.88
C ALA A 134 13.50 14.34 -12.09
N ASN A 135 13.84 13.64 -11.01
CA ASN A 135 14.75 12.50 -10.99
C ASN A 135 14.11 11.28 -10.30
N LYS A 136 14.66 10.09 -10.55
CA LYS A 136 14.21 8.84 -9.88
C LYS A 136 14.26 8.92 -8.36
N LEU A 137 15.28 9.58 -7.81
CA LEU A 137 15.43 9.79 -6.36
C LEU A 137 14.23 10.56 -5.79
N THR A 138 13.69 11.52 -6.53
CA THR A 138 12.54 12.31 -6.10
C THR A 138 11.28 11.46 -6.04
N ILE A 139 11.07 10.58 -7.01
CA ILE A 139 9.92 9.66 -7.03
C ILE A 139 10.00 8.69 -5.85
N ILE A 140 11.18 8.12 -5.61
CA ILE A 140 11.42 7.22 -4.46
C ILE A 140 11.19 7.97 -3.14
N THR A 141 11.67 9.21 -3.03
CA THR A 141 11.49 10.03 -1.83
C THR A 141 10.02 10.41 -1.62
N ALA A 142 9.28 10.70 -2.70
CA ALA A 142 7.85 10.93 -2.66
C ALA A 142 7.11 9.67 -2.17
N GLY A 143 7.42 8.50 -2.73
CA GLY A 143 6.92 7.20 -2.28
C GLY A 143 7.16 6.95 -0.78
N MET A 144 8.39 7.22 -0.33
CA MET A 144 8.79 7.08 1.07
C MET A 144 8.02 8.04 1.99
N SER A 145 7.83 9.29 1.58
CA SER A 145 7.18 10.33 2.40
C SER A 145 5.74 9.97 2.79
N VAL A 146 5.03 9.21 1.95
CA VAL A 146 3.64 8.80 2.20
C VAL A 146 3.54 7.79 3.35
N ALA A 147 4.49 6.85 3.43
CA ALA A 147 4.43 5.74 4.38
C ALA A 147 5.27 5.97 5.66
N ILE A 148 6.33 6.80 5.59
CA ILE A 148 7.34 6.88 6.65
C ILE A 148 6.79 7.32 8.02
N PHE A 149 6.06 8.43 8.09
CA PHE A 149 5.60 9.00 9.36
C PHE A 149 4.57 8.11 10.06
N GLY A 150 3.62 7.57 9.29
CA GLY A 150 2.64 6.61 9.79
C GLY A 150 3.30 5.33 10.29
N SER A 151 4.30 4.84 9.56
CA SER A 151 5.06 3.65 9.95
C SER A 151 5.86 3.88 11.23
N ILE A 152 6.52 5.03 11.40
CA ILE A 152 7.26 5.37 12.64
C ILE A 152 6.31 5.36 13.84
N LEU A 153 5.17 6.06 13.73
CA LEU A 153 4.20 6.18 14.82
C LEU A 153 3.58 4.83 15.18
N SER A 154 3.20 4.01 14.19
CA SER A 154 2.64 2.68 14.44
C SER A 154 3.64 1.72 15.09
N LEU A 155 4.89 1.73 14.62
CA LEU A 155 5.96 0.92 15.21
C LEU A 155 6.31 1.38 16.61
N TYR A 156 6.45 2.69 16.83
CA TYR A 156 6.72 3.26 18.14
C TYR A 156 5.61 2.91 19.14
N SER A 157 4.34 3.09 18.76
CA SER A 157 3.19 2.67 19.58
C SER A 157 3.25 1.18 19.92
N SER A 158 3.61 0.33 18.95
CA SER A 158 3.77 -1.12 19.15
C SER A 158 4.92 -1.50 20.07
N PHE A 159 5.95 -0.66 20.23
CA PHE A 159 7.07 -0.90 21.14
C PHE A 159 6.74 -0.46 22.56
N VAL A 160 5.92 0.58 22.72
CA VAL A 160 5.51 1.12 24.02
C VAL A 160 4.39 0.31 24.66
N THR A 161 3.52 -0.34 23.88
CA THR A 161 2.45 -1.21 24.39
C THR A 161 2.93 -2.54 24.98
N VAL A 162 4.21 -2.87 24.83
CA VAL A 162 4.83 -4.06 25.44
C VAL A 162 4.70 -3.98 26.96
N ASP A 163 4.27 -5.08 27.57
CA ASP A 163 4.09 -5.19 29.02
C ASP A 163 5.35 -4.72 29.79
N PRO A 164 5.25 -3.63 30.59
CA PRO A 164 6.35 -3.12 31.39
C PRO A 164 6.90 -4.16 32.39
N GLY A 165 6.08 -5.12 32.81
CA GLY A 165 6.49 -6.21 33.71
C GLY A 165 7.58 -7.09 33.09
N LYS A 166 7.46 -7.44 31.81
CA LYS A 166 8.46 -8.24 31.08
C LYS A 166 9.78 -7.50 30.93
N ILE A 167 9.72 -6.18 30.73
CA ILE A 167 10.90 -5.33 30.64
C ILE A 167 11.57 -5.20 32.01
N LYS A 168 10.79 -4.99 33.09
CA LYS A 168 11.29 -4.94 34.47
C LYS A 168 11.98 -6.24 34.90
N LEU A 169 11.44 -7.40 34.50
CA LEU A 169 12.06 -8.70 34.79
C LEU A 169 13.48 -8.80 34.24
N ILE A 170 13.73 -8.30 33.01
CA ILE A 170 15.08 -8.26 32.45
C ILE A 170 16.01 -7.38 33.28
N TYR A 171 15.56 -6.21 33.73
CA TYR A 171 16.38 -5.34 34.57
C TYR A 171 16.68 -5.96 35.94
N THR A 172 15.74 -6.69 36.54
CA THR A 172 15.98 -7.42 37.80
C THR A 172 17.04 -8.51 37.64
N LEU A 173 17.11 -9.14 36.46
CA LEU A 173 18.16 -10.09 36.10
C LEU A 173 19.47 -9.43 35.64
N GLN A 174 19.66 -8.14 35.95
CA GLN A 174 20.82 -7.31 35.53
C GLN A 174 20.99 -7.18 34.01
N GLY A 175 19.92 -7.39 33.24
CA GLY A 175 19.92 -7.25 31.80
C GLY A 175 19.96 -5.78 31.35
N SER A 176 20.54 -5.55 30.17
CA SER A 176 20.68 -4.20 29.59
C SER A 176 19.45 -3.78 28.78
N ARG A 177 19.31 -2.46 28.53
CA ARG A 177 18.25 -1.91 27.64
C ARG A 177 18.21 -2.56 26.26
N LEU A 178 19.38 -2.88 25.71
CA LEU A 178 19.52 -3.53 24.41
C LEU A 178 19.07 -5.00 24.46
N GLN A 179 19.31 -5.69 25.57
CA GLN A 179 18.75 -7.04 25.78
C GLN A 179 17.22 -7.00 25.91
N ALA A 180 16.66 -5.99 26.58
CA ALA A 180 15.21 -5.80 26.64
C ALA A 180 14.60 -5.56 25.25
N LEU A 181 15.26 -4.75 24.42
CA LEU A 181 14.83 -4.52 23.04
C LEU A 181 14.84 -5.81 22.22
N ILE A 182 15.97 -6.51 22.16
CA ILE A 182 16.16 -7.65 21.26
C ILE A 182 15.40 -8.89 21.74
N LYS A 183 15.28 -9.12 23.06
CA LYS A 183 14.68 -10.34 23.61
C LYS A 183 13.18 -10.23 23.90
N VAL A 184 12.65 -9.02 24.10
CA VAL A 184 11.24 -8.83 24.49
C VAL A 184 10.50 -7.96 23.50
N VAL A 185 11.00 -6.75 23.23
CA VAL A 185 10.27 -5.77 22.41
C VAL A 185 10.19 -6.20 20.96
N LEU A 186 11.33 -6.44 20.30
CA LEU A 186 11.37 -6.84 18.90
C LEU A 186 10.56 -8.11 18.62
N PRO A 187 10.74 -9.23 19.38
CA PRO A 187 9.96 -10.45 19.16
C PRO A 187 8.46 -10.27 19.39
N HIS A 188 8.07 -9.49 20.39
CA HIS A 188 6.66 -9.21 20.67
C HIS A 188 6.02 -8.36 19.57
N SER A 189 6.78 -7.41 19.00
CA SER A 189 6.29 -6.49 17.98
C SER A 189 6.41 -7.03 16.55
N LEU A 190 7.00 -8.22 16.34
CA LEU A 190 7.10 -8.86 15.01
C LEU A 190 5.75 -8.94 14.25
N PRO A 191 4.63 -9.37 14.85
CA PRO A 191 3.34 -9.40 14.16
C PRO A 191 2.89 -8.01 13.71
N SER A 192 3.15 -6.98 14.52
CA SER A 192 2.83 -5.60 14.20
C SER A 192 3.73 -5.05 13.09
N ILE A 193 5.04 -5.38 13.11
CA ILE A 193 5.98 -5.03 12.04
C ILE A 193 5.49 -5.62 10.71
N ILE A 194 5.13 -6.91 10.69
CA ILE A 194 4.62 -7.59 9.48
C ILE A 194 3.32 -6.96 8.99
N SER A 195 2.41 -6.60 9.91
CA SER A 195 1.16 -5.89 9.57
C SER A 195 1.46 -4.53 8.93
N ASN A 196 2.38 -3.76 9.51
CA ASN A 196 2.83 -2.48 8.98
C ASN A 196 3.47 -2.63 7.59
N MET A 197 4.32 -3.65 7.38
CA MET A 197 4.90 -3.94 6.07
C MET A 197 3.82 -4.17 5.01
N LYS A 198 2.76 -4.93 5.32
CA LYS A 198 1.66 -5.19 4.38
C LYS A 198 0.92 -3.92 3.96
N VAL A 199 0.76 -2.96 4.88
CA VAL A 199 0.11 -1.68 4.56
C VAL A 199 1.07 -0.76 3.81
N ASN A 200 2.33 -0.71 4.24
CA ASN A 200 3.35 0.18 3.68
C ASN A 200 3.66 -0.12 2.21
N ILE A 201 3.60 -1.39 1.77
CA ILE A 201 3.86 -1.70 0.35
C ILE A 201 2.83 -1.02 -0.57
N GLY A 202 1.56 -1.01 -0.16
CA GLY A 202 0.48 -0.32 -0.89
C GLY A 202 0.62 1.20 -0.82
N LEU A 203 0.96 1.75 0.34
CA LEU A 203 1.19 3.18 0.49
C LEU A 203 2.39 3.68 -0.32
N CYS A 204 3.47 2.89 -0.39
CA CYS A 204 4.64 3.21 -1.21
C CYS A 204 4.28 3.19 -2.69
N LEU A 205 3.50 2.20 -3.15
CA LEU A 205 3.01 2.14 -4.53
C LEU A 205 2.22 3.40 -4.88
N VAL A 206 1.26 3.79 -4.04
CA VAL A 206 0.46 5.01 -4.25
C VAL A 206 1.35 6.25 -4.30
N GLY A 207 2.32 6.37 -3.39
CA GLY A 207 3.23 7.51 -3.37
C GLY A 207 4.17 7.56 -4.58
N VAL A 208 4.65 6.42 -5.06
CA VAL A 208 5.46 6.32 -6.28
C VAL A 208 4.64 6.71 -7.50
N ILE A 209 3.40 6.23 -7.64
CA ILE A 209 2.51 6.62 -8.75
C ILE A 209 2.29 8.14 -8.77
N ILE A 210 2.05 8.76 -7.62
CA ILE A 210 1.93 10.23 -7.50
C ILE A 210 3.25 10.92 -7.88
N GLY A 211 4.40 10.38 -7.48
CA GLY A 211 5.70 10.91 -7.89
C GLY A 211 5.94 10.78 -9.40
N GLU A 212 5.59 9.64 -9.98
CA GLU A 212 5.70 9.37 -11.41
C GLU A 212 4.82 10.29 -12.24
N PHE A 213 3.61 10.60 -11.77
CA PHE A 213 2.71 11.57 -12.41
C PHE A 213 3.39 12.90 -12.68
N LEU A 214 4.14 13.43 -11.70
CA LEU A 214 4.67 14.79 -11.79
C LEU A 214 6.08 14.85 -12.41
N ALA A 215 6.89 13.79 -12.27
CA ALA A 215 8.33 13.86 -12.58
C ALA A 215 8.87 12.73 -13.45
N ALA A 216 8.14 11.62 -13.64
CA ALA A 216 8.68 10.50 -14.41
C ALA A 216 8.54 10.72 -15.93
N ARG A 217 9.48 10.14 -16.66
CA ARG A 217 9.39 9.96 -18.12
C ARG A 217 9.02 8.54 -18.53
N ASN A 218 8.96 7.62 -17.56
CA ASN A 218 8.64 6.20 -17.71
C ASN A 218 8.00 5.72 -16.40
N GLY A 219 6.95 4.91 -16.49
CA GLY A 219 6.29 4.30 -15.33
C GLY A 219 4.80 4.15 -15.59
N LEU A 220 4.10 3.41 -14.73
CA LEU A 220 2.65 3.29 -14.80
C LEU A 220 1.98 4.64 -14.54
N GLY A 221 2.52 5.42 -13.62
CA GLY A 221 2.03 6.75 -13.33
C GLY A 221 2.17 7.68 -14.53
N TYR A 222 3.32 7.64 -15.19
CA TYR A 222 3.56 8.39 -16.42
C TYR A 222 2.55 8.01 -17.53
N LEU A 223 2.28 6.71 -17.71
CA LEU A 223 1.33 6.22 -18.71
C LEU A 223 -0.09 6.77 -18.49
N ILE A 224 -0.54 6.90 -17.24
CA ILE A 224 -1.86 7.44 -16.91
C ILE A 224 -1.95 8.90 -17.36
N ILE A 225 -0.95 9.73 -17.03
CA ILE A 225 -0.94 11.15 -17.43
C ILE A 225 -0.79 11.30 -18.94
N TYR A 226 0.09 10.53 -19.56
CA TYR A 226 0.26 10.55 -21.01
C TYR A 226 -1.04 10.18 -21.73
N SER A 227 -1.72 9.12 -21.30
CA SER A 227 -3.01 8.70 -21.85
C SER A 227 -4.10 9.75 -21.64
N SER A 228 -4.06 10.47 -20.51
CA SER A 228 -4.94 11.61 -20.24
C SER A 228 -4.68 12.79 -21.18
N GLN A 229 -3.42 13.11 -21.49
CA GLN A 229 -3.07 14.20 -22.41
C GLN A 229 -3.42 13.89 -23.87
N VAL A 230 -3.31 12.61 -24.28
CA VAL A 230 -3.66 12.16 -25.64
C VAL A 230 -5.16 11.82 -25.76
N PHE A 231 -5.97 12.12 -24.74
CA PHE A 231 -7.42 11.82 -24.67
C PHE A 231 -7.77 10.36 -24.99
N SER A 232 -6.84 9.44 -24.70
CA SER A 232 -7.02 8.00 -24.91
C SER A 232 -7.41 7.37 -23.57
N CYS A 233 -8.69 7.47 -23.19
CA CYS A 233 -9.14 7.03 -21.85
C CYS A 233 -8.94 5.52 -21.60
N GLY A 234 -8.67 4.72 -22.63
CA GLY A 234 -8.31 3.31 -22.52
C GLY A 234 -7.08 3.07 -21.63
N GLY A 235 -6.08 3.96 -21.65
CA GLY A 235 -4.87 3.81 -20.83
C GLY A 235 -4.98 4.37 -19.40
N ILE A 236 -5.96 5.25 -19.14
CA ILE A 236 -6.20 5.86 -17.82
C ILE A 236 -6.87 4.88 -16.86
N LEU A 237 -7.80 4.08 -17.39
CA LEU A 237 -8.72 3.23 -16.61
C LEU A 237 -8.23 1.78 -16.44
N LEU A 238 -7.09 1.48 -17.05
CA LEU A 238 -6.47 0.15 -17.08
C LEU A 238 -5.61 -0.12 -15.84
N LEU A 239 -5.09 0.94 -15.22
CA LEU A 239 -4.05 0.91 -14.17
C LEU A 239 -4.57 1.53 -12.88
#